data_AF-A0A1H8ZQC7-F1
#
_entry.id   AF-A0A1H8ZQC7-F1
#
_cell.length_a   1.000
_cell.length_b   1.000
_cell.length_c   1.000
_cell.angle_alpha   90.00
_cell.angle_beta   90.00
_cell.angle_gamma   90.00
#
_symmetry.space_group_name_H-M   'P 1'
#
loop_
_entity.id
_entity.type
_entity.pdbx_description
1 polymer ?
#
loop_
_entity_poly.entity_id
_entity_poly.type
_entity_poly.pdbx_seq_one_letter_code
_entity_poly.pdbx_strand_id
1 'polypeptide(L)'
;MRFDRRDYLSVVGSATSILVAGCTGDSEPDSDTADPDTEDSEDAGETNTQNDENSSTSTEDEPESERIPVYVSDVLTGDTYEVEYEDGTTETVRLAGIDAPAEEKDEVDYEAFGYESNQTARLADFGYKARRLGQAEIWREDVEVEIDPTTPETDENGNRLVFIHHEYGGGRGQDSVWNMSQKLIGLGLARTVDVESKYRDELANAESSAIERGEGMWEYSNG
;
A
#
# COMPACT_ATOMS: atom_id res chain seq x y z
N MET A 1 18.83 14.91 30.83
CA MET A 1 19.88 13.89 30.54
C MET A 1 20.35 14.11 29.11
N ARG A 2 21.66 14.29 28.90
CA ARG A 2 22.25 14.54 27.58
C ARG A 2 22.65 13.20 26.97
N PHE A 3 22.15 12.87 25.79
CA PHE A 3 22.60 11.72 25.03
C PHE A 3 23.82 12.11 24.18
N ASP A 4 24.92 11.43 24.47
CA ASP A 4 26.22 11.54 23.81
C ASP A 4 26.15 10.81 22.46
N ARG A 5 26.29 11.54 21.34
CA ARG A 5 26.44 10.95 20.00
C ARG A 5 27.88 10.49 19.85
N ARG A 6 28.10 9.17 19.79
CA ARG A 6 29.41 8.62 19.41
C ARG A 6 29.54 8.61 17.89
N ASP A 7 30.51 9.38 17.43
CA ASP A 7 31.00 9.45 16.06
C ASP A 7 31.45 8.08 15.53
N TYR A 8 30.88 7.64 14.39
CA TYR A 8 31.43 6.55 13.60
C TYR A 8 32.33 7.12 12.50
N LEU A 9 33.64 6.94 12.68
CA LEU A 9 34.68 7.33 11.74
C LEU A 9 34.69 6.43 10.50
N SER A 10 34.74 7.11 9.36
CA SER A 10 35.05 6.64 8.01
C SER A 10 36.15 5.58 7.93
N VAL A 11 35.91 4.54 7.13
CA VAL A 11 36.97 3.82 6.42
C VAL A 11 36.63 3.84 4.92
N VAL A 12 37.35 4.70 4.21
CA VAL A 12 37.44 4.75 2.76
C VAL A 12 38.26 3.56 2.29
N GLY A 13 37.72 2.73 1.40
CA GLY A 13 38.37 1.54 0.86
C GLY A 13 38.17 1.37 -0.64
N SER A 14 39.07 2.02 -1.38
CA SER A 14 39.57 1.71 -2.74
C SER A 14 38.62 1.25 -3.85
N ALA A 15 38.43 2.16 -4.82
CA ALA A 15 38.03 1.86 -6.18
C ALA A 15 39.05 0.94 -6.88
N THR A 16 38.56 -0.15 -7.48
CA THR A 16 39.29 -0.91 -8.50
C THR A 16 38.49 -0.84 -9.79
N SER A 17 38.96 0.00 -10.71
CA SER A 17 38.46 0.06 -12.08
C SER A 17 38.93 -1.16 -12.87
N ILE A 18 37.98 -1.90 -13.43
CA ILE A 18 38.24 -2.91 -14.46
C ILE A 18 37.80 -2.30 -15.79
N LEU A 19 38.78 -1.92 -16.61
CA LEU A 19 38.60 -1.63 -18.03
C LEU A 19 38.72 -2.95 -18.80
N VAL A 20 37.64 -3.37 -19.47
CA VAL A 20 37.73 -4.38 -20.54
C VAL A 20 37.26 -3.72 -21.83
N ALA A 21 38.14 -3.75 -22.82
CA ALA A 21 37.96 -3.23 -24.15
C ALA A 21 37.36 -4.28 -25.10
N GLY A 22 36.46 -3.82 -25.98
CA GLY A 22 36.28 -4.30 -27.36
C GLY A 22 35.43 -5.55 -27.59
N CYS A 23 34.34 -5.41 -28.34
CA CYS A 23 34.33 -5.80 -29.76
C CYS A 23 33.08 -5.28 -30.49
N THR A 24 33.38 -4.56 -31.58
CA THR A 24 32.62 -4.27 -32.79
C THR A 24 31.50 -5.25 -33.18
N GLY A 25 30.35 -4.70 -33.56
CA GLY A 25 29.27 -5.38 -34.27
C GLY A 25 28.43 -4.34 -35.03
N ASP A 26 28.88 -4.00 -36.23
CA ASP A 26 28.30 -3.07 -37.19
C ASP A 26 27.38 -3.85 -38.14
N SER A 27 26.11 -3.43 -38.30
CA SER A 27 25.20 -3.89 -39.35
C SER A 27 23.99 -2.95 -39.45
N GLU A 28 24.11 -1.90 -40.27
CA GLU A 28 22.98 -1.26 -40.94
C GLU A 28 22.68 -2.03 -42.24
N PRO A 29 21.41 -2.03 -42.68
CA PRO A 29 21.20 -1.81 -44.11
C PRO A 29 20.23 -0.65 -44.36
N ASP A 30 20.72 0.31 -45.13
CA ASP A 30 19.95 1.32 -45.87
C ASP A 30 18.96 0.68 -46.85
N SER A 31 17.79 1.32 -47.00
CA SER A 31 17.11 1.44 -48.29
C SER A 31 16.27 2.73 -48.30
N ASP A 32 16.87 3.80 -48.81
CA ASP A 32 16.38 4.68 -49.88
C ASP A 32 15.13 4.16 -50.65
N THR A 33 14.15 4.94 -51.14
CA THR A 33 13.91 6.39 -51.35
C THR A 33 12.42 6.54 -51.76
N ALA A 34 11.75 7.65 -51.45
CA ALA A 34 11.01 8.52 -52.41
C ALA A 34 9.80 9.27 -51.79
N ASP A 35 9.99 10.58 -51.64
CA ASP A 35 8.98 11.65 -51.71
C ASP A 35 8.56 11.87 -53.19
N PRO A 36 7.37 12.41 -53.51
CA PRO A 36 7.31 13.86 -53.69
C PRO A 36 6.00 14.57 -53.23
N ASP A 37 6.19 15.69 -52.55
CA ASP A 37 5.54 17.02 -52.60
C ASP A 37 4.30 17.20 -53.52
N THR A 38 3.28 17.92 -53.01
CA THR A 38 2.98 19.35 -53.35
C THR A 38 1.55 19.75 -52.93
N GLU A 39 1.46 20.78 -52.06
CA GLU A 39 0.61 22.01 -51.98
C GLU A 39 -0.81 22.03 -52.63
N ASP A 40 -1.84 22.78 -52.24
CA ASP A 40 -2.02 24.06 -51.51
C ASP A 40 -3.55 24.34 -51.29
N SER A 41 -3.85 25.41 -50.52
CA SER A 41 -4.96 26.37 -50.67
C SER A 41 -6.24 26.11 -49.83
N GLU A 42 -6.46 26.83 -48.70
CA GLU A 42 -7.18 28.13 -48.52
C GLU A 42 -8.73 27.95 -48.58
N ASP A 43 -9.66 28.61 -47.86
CA ASP A 43 -9.75 29.86 -47.09
C ASP A 43 -11.18 29.93 -46.45
N ALA A 44 -11.38 30.87 -45.52
CA ALA A 44 -12.64 31.46 -44.99
C ALA A 44 -13.51 30.63 -44.02
N GLY A 45 -14.02 31.15 -42.90
CA GLY A 45 -14.00 32.49 -42.33
C GLY A 45 -14.99 32.60 -41.16
N GLU A 46 -14.75 33.61 -40.30
CA GLU A 46 -15.69 34.35 -39.44
C GLU A 46 -16.22 33.81 -38.08
N THR A 47 -15.67 34.41 -37.02
CA THR A 47 -16.31 35.36 -36.07
C THR A 47 -17.29 34.90 -34.96
N ASN A 48 -16.90 35.30 -33.73
CA ASN A 48 -17.68 35.63 -32.52
C ASN A 48 -18.43 34.53 -31.75
N THR A 49 -18.07 34.36 -30.47
CA THR A 49 -18.74 35.06 -29.35
C THR A 49 -18.13 34.59 -28.02
N GLN A 50 -17.64 35.56 -27.24
CA GLN A 50 -17.37 35.38 -25.81
C GLN A 50 -18.67 34.98 -25.12
N ASN A 51 -18.67 33.86 -24.40
CA ASN A 51 -19.58 33.70 -23.29
C ASN A 51 -18.78 33.14 -22.12
N ASP A 52 -18.39 34.06 -21.24
CA ASP A 52 -18.01 33.79 -19.86
C ASP A 52 -19.18 33.08 -19.17
N GLU A 53 -19.13 31.76 -19.12
CA GLU A 53 -19.75 31.04 -18.01
C GLU A 53 -18.61 30.53 -17.14
N ASN A 54 -18.24 31.39 -16.19
CA ASN A 54 -17.65 31.00 -14.92
C ASN A 54 -18.60 30.00 -14.25
N SER A 55 -18.57 28.76 -14.73
CA SER A 55 -19.08 27.60 -14.02
C SER A 55 -18.06 27.35 -12.92
N SER A 56 -18.20 28.10 -11.83
CA SER A 56 -17.78 27.64 -10.53
C SER A 56 -18.57 26.37 -10.25
N THR A 57 -18.07 25.26 -10.78
CA THR A 57 -18.30 23.95 -10.18
C THR A 57 -17.81 24.12 -8.75
N SER A 58 -18.76 24.37 -7.86
CA SER A 58 -18.60 24.01 -6.46
C SER A 58 -18.27 22.52 -6.50
N THR A 59 -17.00 22.20 -6.33
CA THR A 59 -16.59 20.90 -5.81
C THR A 59 -17.45 20.71 -4.57
N GLU A 60 -18.47 19.85 -4.65
CA GLU A 60 -19.08 19.30 -3.45
C GLU A 60 -17.90 18.76 -2.65
N ASP A 61 -17.71 19.30 -1.43
CA ASP A 61 -16.72 18.82 -0.46
C ASP A 61 -17.00 17.32 -0.26
N GLU A 62 -16.35 16.49 -1.07
CA GLU A 62 -16.14 15.08 -0.74
C GLU A 62 -15.50 15.09 0.65
N PRO A 63 -16.09 14.39 1.63
CA PRO A 63 -15.59 14.45 2.98
C PRO A 63 -14.14 13.96 2.97
N GLU A 64 -13.20 14.85 3.25
CA GLU A 64 -11.79 14.46 3.31
C GLU A 64 -11.58 13.53 4.51
N SER A 65 -10.87 12.43 4.27
CA SER A 65 -10.48 11.48 5.33
C SER A 65 -9.56 12.18 6.34
N GLU A 66 -9.91 12.12 7.61
CA GLU A 66 -9.11 12.69 8.70
C GLU A 66 -8.04 11.69 9.16
N ARG A 67 -6.79 12.16 9.34
CA ARG A 67 -5.71 11.41 9.96
C ARG A 67 -5.47 11.89 11.39
N ILE A 68 -5.50 10.96 12.32
CA ILE A 68 -5.39 11.22 13.75
C ILE A 68 -4.12 10.52 14.27
N PRO A 69 -3.19 11.25 14.90
CA PRO A 69 -2.02 10.65 15.51
C PRO A 69 -2.42 9.81 16.72
N VAL A 70 -1.93 8.59 16.80
CA VAL A 70 -2.18 7.63 17.88
C VAL A 70 -0.93 6.81 18.20
N TYR A 71 -0.90 6.23 19.39
CA TYR A 71 0.11 5.28 19.83
C TYR A 71 -0.43 3.85 19.75
N VAL A 72 0.30 2.92 19.14
CA VAL A 72 -0.12 1.49 19.11
C VAL A 72 0.30 0.80 20.40
N SER A 73 -0.64 0.58 21.32
CA SER A 73 -0.39 -0.04 22.62
C SER A 73 -0.25 -1.56 22.52
N ASP A 74 -1.02 -2.20 21.65
CA ASP A 74 -0.97 -3.66 21.43
C ASP A 74 -1.33 -4.07 19.99
N VAL A 75 -0.85 -5.26 19.60
CA VAL A 75 -1.19 -5.92 18.34
C VAL A 75 -1.94 -7.20 18.67
N LEU A 76 -3.26 -7.18 18.49
CA LEU A 76 -4.16 -8.23 18.95
C LEU A 76 -4.16 -9.41 17.97
N THR A 77 -4.33 -9.14 16.68
CA THR A 77 -4.30 -10.11 15.56
C THR A 77 -3.53 -9.52 14.37
N GLY A 78 -3.57 -10.17 13.19
CA GLY A 78 -2.95 -9.65 11.98
C GLY A 78 -3.54 -8.33 11.46
N ASP A 79 -4.82 -8.10 11.72
CA ASP A 79 -5.60 -6.96 11.21
C ASP A 79 -6.28 -6.14 12.31
N THR A 80 -6.08 -6.47 13.59
CA THR A 80 -6.72 -5.81 14.73
C THR A 80 -5.68 -5.33 15.75
N TYR A 81 -5.81 -4.08 16.18
CA TYR A 81 -4.84 -3.35 16.98
C TYR A 81 -5.55 -2.64 18.14
N GLU A 82 -4.81 -2.40 19.22
CA GLU A 82 -5.22 -1.48 20.28
C GLU A 82 -4.43 -0.19 20.13
N VAL A 83 -5.11 0.96 20.11
CA VAL A 83 -4.50 2.28 19.97
C VAL A 83 -4.89 3.19 21.12
N GLU A 84 -3.97 4.09 21.48
CA GLU A 84 -4.16 5.14 22.49
C GLU A 84 -4.10 6.51 21.82
N TYR A 85 -5.16 7.31 22.02
CA TYR A 85 -5.24 8.70 21.55
C TYR A 85 -4.52 9.65 22.53
N GLU A 86 -4.26 10.89 22.09
CA GLU A 86 -3.58 11.91 22.93
C GLU A 86 -4.31 12.20 24.25
N ASP A 87 -5.64 12.04 24.29
CA ASP A 87 -6.45 12.24 25.50
C ASP A 87 -6.40 11.05 26.48
N GLY A 88 -5.66 9.98 26.14
CA GLY A 88 -5.51 8.76 26.91
C GLY A 88 -6.63 7.74 26.73
N THR A 89 -7.58 7.99 25.82
CA THR A 89 -8.60 7.00 25.45
C THR A 89 -7.97 5.87 24.65
N THR A 90 -8.36 4.64 24.97
CA THR A 90 -7.94 3.45 24.24
C THR A 90 -9.09 2.90 23.41
N GLU A 91 -8.81 2.47 22.19
CA GLU A 91 -9.80 1.89 21.27
C GLU A 91 -9.22 0.66 20.56
N THR A 92 -10.06 -0.36 20.37
CA THR A 92 -9.74 -1.48 19.47
C THR A 92 -10.15 -1.11 18.06
N VAL A 93 -9.17 -1.07 17.16
CA VAL A 93 -9.36 -0.74 15.76
C VAL A 93 -9.05 -1.95 14.88
N ARG A 94 -9.80 -2.09 13.77
CA ARG A 94 -9.59 -3.12 12.77
C ARG A 94 -9.28 -2.47 11.42
N LEU A 95 -8.33 -3.05 10.69
CA LEU A 95 -7.94 -2.57 9.38
C LEU A 95 -9.08 -2.70 8.39
N ALA A 96 -9.45 -1.58 7.75
CA ALA A 96 -10.49 -1.53 6.75
C ALA A 96 -10.05 -2.22 5.44
N GLY A 97 -11.02 -2.86 4.77
CA GLY A 97 -10.85 -3.43 3.43
C GLY A 97 -10.02 -4.72 3.35
N ILE A 98 -9.54 -5.24 4.47
CA ILE A 98 -8.74 -6.47 4.50
C ILE A 98 -9.19 -7.43 5.60
N ASP A 99 -8.79 -8.69 5.47
CA ASP A 99 -9.06 -9.76 6.43
C ASP A 99 -7.83 -10.67 6.53
N ALA A 100 -7.28 -10.79 7.75
CA ALA A 100 -6.15 -11.67 8.03
C ALA A 100 -6.66 -13.01 8.60
N PRO A 101 -6.00 -14.15 8.30
CA PRO A 101 -6.39 -15.42 8.90
C PRO A 101 -6.33 -15.37 10.43
N ALA A 102 -7.27 -16.04 11.10
CA ALA A 102 -7.20 -16.26 12.55
C ALA A 102 -5.94 -17.05 12.93
N GLU A 103 -5.41 -16.82 14.15
CA GLU A 103 -4.22 -17.51 14.66
C GLU A 103 -4.51 -18.95 15.13
N GLU A 104 -5.76 -19.23 15.48
CA GLU A 104 -6.17 -20.56 15.94
C GLU A 104 -6.81 -21.34 14.79
N LYS A 105 -6.30 -22.55 14.53
CA LYS A 105 -6.75 -23.40 13.42
C LYS A 105 -8.25 -23.70 13.41
N ASP A 106 -8.89 -23.66 14.58
CA ASP A 106 -10.32 -23.96 14.75
C ASP A 106 -11.20 -22.72 14.57
N GLU A 107 -10.59 -21.53 14.44
CA GLU A 107 -11.24 -20.23 14.22
C GLU A 107 -11.01 -19.69 12.79
N VAL A 108 -10.14 -20.33 12.01
CA VAL A 108 -9.87 -19.95 10.62
C VAL A 108 -11.05 -20.27 9.71
N ASP A 109 -11.53 -19.27 8.98
CA ASP A 109 -12.48 -19.44 7.87
C ASP A 109 -11.74 -19.86 6.59
N TYR A 110 -11.42 -21.15 6.45
CA TYR A 110 -10.63 -21.63 5.31
C TYR A 110 -11.30 -21.39 3.95
N GLU A 111 -12.64 -21.38 3.88
CA GLU A 111 -13.38 -21.19 2.63
C GLU A 111 -13.20 -19.77 2.12
N ALA A 112 -13.21 -18.80 3.02
CA ALA A 112 -13.01 -17.38 2.68
C ALA A 112 -11.63 -17.08 2.09
N PHE A 113 -10.61 -17.90 2.39
CA PHE A 113 -9.26 -17.79 1.83
C PHE A 113 -9.04 -18.71 0.62
N GLY A 114 -10.04 -19.50 0.20
CA GLY A 114 -9.91 -20.44 -0.92
C GLY A 114 -9.05 -21.67 -0.59
N TYR A 115 -8.98 -22.05 0.68
CA TYR A 115 -8.25 -23.21 1.14
C TYR A 115 -9.18 -24.40 1.40
N GLU A 116 -8.60 -25.58 1.53
CA GLU A 116 -9.31 -26.79 1.96
C GLU A 116 -9.28 -26.91 3.50
N SER A 117 -10.31 -27.56 4.07
CA SER A 117 -10.46 -27.72 5.53
C SER A 117 -9.26 -28.38 6.24
N ASN A 118 -8.47 -29.19 5.53
CA ASN A 118 -7.26 -29.83 6.06
C ASN A 118 -6.02 -28.90 6.08
N GLN A 119 -6.16 -27.66 5.62
CA GLN A 119 -5.07 -26.69 5.53
C GLN A 119 -5.19 -25.53 6.55
N THR A 120 -6.16 -25.55 7.46
CA THR A 120 -6.38 -24.50 8.48
C THR A 120 -5.14 -24.21 9.32
N ALA A 121 -4.32 -25.21 9.64
CA ALA A 121 -3.07 -25.01 10.37
C ALA A 121 -2.05 -24.14 9.61
N ARG A 122 -2.07 -24.16 8.27
CA ARG A 122 -1.21 -23.31 7.45
C ARG A 122 -1.73 -21.88 7.42
N LEU A 123 -3.03 -21.69 7.27
CA LEU A 123 -3.65 -20.37 7.35
C LEU A 123 -3.41 -19.73 8.73
N ALA A 124 -3.53 -20.52 9.80
CA ALA A 124 -3.20 -20.07 11.15
C ALA A 124 -1.75 -19.53 11.27
N ASP A 125 -0.78 -20.21 10.64
CA ASP A 125 0.60 -19.73 10.57
C ASP A 125 0.73 -18.38 9.82
N PHE A 126 -0.09 -18.13 8.80
CA PHE A 126 -0.15 -16.81 8.16
C PHE A 126 -0.78 -15.74 9.04
N GLY A 127 -1.81 -16.09 9.82
CA GLY A 127 -2.36 -15.20 10.86
C GLY A 127 -1.29 -14.79 11.88
N TYR A 128 -0.50 -15.75 12.38
CA TYR A 128 0.64 -15.45 13.25
C TYR A 128 1.69 -14.57 12.58
N LYS A 129 2.01 -14.80 11.30
CA LYS A 129 2.96 -13.97 10.54
C LYS A 129 2.44 -12.54 10.36
N ALA A 130 1.16 -12.37 10.07
CA ALA A 130 0.51 -11.07 9.97
C ALA A 130 0.66 -10.27 11.28
N ARG A 131 0.31 -10.90 12.41
CA ARG A 131 0.49 -10.28 13.73
C ARG A 131 1.95 -9.94 14.03
N ARG A 132 2.87 -10.85 13.72
CA ARG A 132 4.31 -10.62 13.90
C ARG A 132 4.82 -9.44 13.07
N LEU A 133 4.28 -9.24 11.87
CA LEU A 133 4.60 -8.08 11.06
C LEU A 133 4.11 -6.79 11.74
N GLY A 134 2.86 -6.74 12.19
CA GLY A 134 2.35 -5.60 12.96
C GLY A 134 3.23 -5.29 14.20
N GLN A 135 3.65 -6.33 14.92
CA GLN A 135 4.55 -6.21 16.06
C GLN A 135 5.94 -5.67 15.71
N ALA A 136 6.47 -6.05 14.54
CA ALA A 136 7.80 -5.64 14.12
C ALA A 136 7.82 -4.20 13.59
N GLU A 137 6.69 -3.72 13.07
CA GLU A 137 6.63 -2.50 12.27
C GLU A 137 6.02 -1.32 13.01
N ILE A 138 4.99 -1.53 13.85
CA ILE A 138 4.23 -0.43 14.46
C ILE A 138 3.93 -0.62 15.95
N TRP A 139 4.24 -1.77 16.54
CA TRP A 139 3.99 -1.93 17.98
C TRP A 139 4.87 -1.02 18.80
N ARG A 140 4.24 -0.24 19.69
CA ARG A 140 4.87 0.80 20.50
C ARG A 140 5.46 1.95 19.69
N GLU A 141 4.94 2.20 18.51
CA GLU A 141 5.29 3.36 17.67
C GLU A 141 4.11 4.34 17.61
N ASP A 142 4.43 5.60 17.31
CA ASP A 142 3.46 6.62 16.96
C ASP A 142 3.11 6.49 15.47
N VAL A 143 1.82 6.41 15.16
CA VAL A 143 1.27 6.22 13.81
C VAL A 143 0.10 7.17 13.58
N GLU A 144 -0.42 7.21 12.35
CA GLU A 144 -1.66 7.92 12.03
C GLU A 144 -2.76 6.89 11.71
N VAL A 145 -3.89 6.95 12.42
CA VAL A 145 -5.11 6.27 11.98
C VAL A 145 -5.91 7.19 11.08
N GLU A 146 -6.40 6.66 9.98
CA GLU A 146 -7.21 7.38 9.03
C GLU A 146 -8.60 6.77 8.97
N ILE A 147 -9.61 7.63 9.14
CA ILE A 147 -11.02 7.24 9.08
C ILE A 147 -11.56 7.66 7.72
N ASP A 148 -11.94 6.68 6.91
CA ASP A 148 -12.56 6.89 5.62
C ASP A 148 -14.08 7.04 5.79
N PRO A 149 -14.68 8.19 5.42
CA PRO A 149 -16.11 8.42 5.54
C PRO A 149 -16.96 7.55 4.61
N THR A 150 -16.36 6.91 3.60
CA THR A 150 -17.04 5.97 2.69
C THR A 150 -17.09 4.54 3.24
N THR A 151 -16.23 4.22 4.21
CA THR A 151 -16.17 2.93 4.89
C THR A 151 -17.18 2.89 6.05
N PRO A 152 -17.83 1.74 6.33
CA PRO A 152 -18.65 1.58 7.52
C PRO A 152 -17.91 2.01 8.78
N GLU A 153 -18.64 2.55 9.76
CA GLU A 153 -17.98 3.07 10.95
C GLU A 153 -17.27 1.95 11.73
N THR A 154 -17.96 0.82 11.87
CA THR A 154 -17.50 -0.33 12.64
C THR A 154 -17.73 -1.63 11.88
N ASP A 155 -17.00 -2.67 12.26
CA ASP A 155 -17.31 -4.04 11.88
C ASP A 155 -18.51 -4.60 12.68
N GLU A 156 -18.91 -5.84 12.40
CA GLU A 156 -20.02 -6.51 13.08
C GLU A 156 -19.80 -6.73 14.59
N ASN A 157 -18.55 -6.67 15.05
CA ASN A 157 -18.16 -6.82 16.46
C ASN A 157 -18.06 -5.47 17.18
N GLY A 158 -18.28 -4.36 16.48
CA GLY A 158 -18.17 -3.00 17.00
C GLY A 158 -16.74 -2.45 17.01
N ASN A 159 -15.78 -3.11 16.35
CA ASN A 159 -14.44 -2.55 16.20
C ASN A 159 -14.46 -1.43 15.17
N ARG A 160 -13.80 -0.31 15.46
CA ARG A 160 -13.66 0.84 14.57
C ARG A 160 -12.85 0.46 13.33
N LEU A 161 -13.39 0.67 12.13
CA LEU A 161 -12.67 0.43 10.88
C LEU A 161 -11.78 1.63 10.54
N VAL A 162 -10.49 1.38 10.35
CA VAL A 162 -9.47 2.41 10.09
C VAL A 162 -8.43 1.93 9.08
N PHE A 163 -7.67 2.87 8.54
CA PHE A 163 -6.40 2.62 7.88
C PHE A 163 -5.26 3.10 8.78
N ILE A 164 -4.18 2.31 8.94
CA ILE A 164 -3.02 2.72 9.75
C ILE A 164 -1.88 3.11 8.82
N HIS A 165 -1.40 4.34 8.96
CA HIS A 165 -0.29 4.91 8.21
C HIS A 165 0.94 5.08 9.11
N HIS A 166 2.12 4.75 8.58
CA HIS A 166 3.39 4.98 9.26
C HIS A 166 4.44 5.54 8.29
N GLU A 167 5.24 6.47 8.78
CA GLU A 167 6.38 7.05 8.06
C GLU A 167 7.65 6.27 8.37
N TYR A 168 8.44 5.91 7.34
CA TYR A 168 9.80 5.42 7.59
C TYR A 168 10.72 6.56 8.05
N GLY A 169 10.82 6.78 9.37
CA GLY A 169 11.81 7.67 9.98
C GLY A 169 13.22 7.06 9.96
N GLY A 170 13.88 7.00 8.80
CA GLY A 170 15.05 6.12 8.62
C GLY A 170 16.11 6.50 7.58
N GLY A 171 16.55 7.76 7.52
CA GLY A 171 17.91 8.12 7.06
C GLY A 171 18.26 7.96 5.57
N ARG A 172 17.32 7.56 4.70
CA ARG A 172 17.52 7.48 3.23
C ARG A 172 16.61 8.43 2.44
N GLY A 173 16.37 9.63 2.97
CA GLY A 173 16.02 10.81 2.16
C GLY A 173 14.72 10.76 1.36
N GLN A 174 13.79 9.85 1.66
CA GLN A 174 12.41 9.94 1.20
C GLN A 174 11.50 9.61 2.37
N ASP A 175 10.69 10.58 2.78
CA ASP A 175 9.56 10.36 3.67
C ASP A 175 8.55 9.53 2.87
N SER A 176 8.60 8.21 3.04
CA SER A 176 7.64 7.29 2.43
C SER A 176 6.63 6.90 3.51
N VAL A 177 5.42 7.44 3.39
CA VAL A 177 4.26 6.97 4.14
C VAL A 177 3.82 5.65 3.52
N TRP A 178 3.62 4.64 4.33
CA TRP A 178 3.02 3.37 3.93
C TRP A 178 1.81 3.07 4.79
N ASN A 179 0.88 2.26 4.26
CA ASN A 179 -0.32 1.83 4.97
C ASN A 179 -0.23 0.33 5.30
N MET A 180 -0.57 -0.05 6.53
CA MET A 180 -0.52 -1.43 7.02
C MET A 180 -1.40 -2.39 6.21
N SER A 181 -2.60 -1.96 5.78
CA SER A 181 -3.49 -2.78 4.96
C SER A 181 -2.81 -3.19 3.65
N GLN A 182 -2.20 -2.23 2.95
CA GLN A 182 -1.48 -2.49 1.69
C GLN A 182 -0.26 -3.40 1.91
N LYS A 183 0.46 -3.22 3.03
CA LYS A 183 1.63 -4.03 3.37
C LYS A 183 1.27 -5.49 3.62
N LEU A 184 0.19 -5.75 4.38
CA LEU A 184 -0.29 -7.10 4.64
C LEU A 184 -0.76 -7.79 3.36
N ILE A 185 -1.54 -7.10 2.52
CA ILE A 185 -2.00 -7.61 1.23
C ILE A 185 -0.83 -7.93 0.30
N GLY A 186 0.12 -6.99 0.16
CA GLY A 186 1.25 -7.13 -0.77
C GLY A 186 2.22 -8.28 -0.41
N LEU A 187 2.21 -8.71 0.85
CA LEU A 187 2.96 -9.87 1.36
C LEU A 187 2.13 -11.17 1.39
N GLY A 188 0.87 -11.14 0.95
CA GLY A 188 -0.04 -12.28 1.01
C GLY A 188 -0.32 -12.75 2.45
N LEU A 189 -0.42 -11.81 3.40
CA LEU A 189 -0.73 -12.08 4.81
C LEU A 189 -2.18 -11.72 5.19
N ALA A 190 -2.90 -11.08 4.28
CA ALA A 190 -4.31 -10.81 4.35
C ALA A 190 -4.92 -10.91 2.95
N ARG A 191 -6.24 -11.03 2.88
CA ARG A 191 -7.02 -10.92 1.64
C ARG A 191 -7.84 -9.64 1.64
N THR A 192 -8.29 -9.20 0.48
CA THR A 192 -9.26 -8.08 0.42
C THR A 192 -10.66 -8.55 0.82
N VAL A 193 -11.42 -7.63 1.40
CA VAL A 193 -12.87 -7.80 1.61
C VAL A 193 -13.62 -6.70 0.87
N ASP A 194 -14.81 -7.02 0.38
CA ASP A 194 -15.64 -6.10 -0.38
C ASP A 194 -16.28 -5.05 0.55
N VAL A 195 -15.50 -4.01 0.83
CA VAL A 195 -15.88 -2.86 1.62
C VAL A 195 -15.57 -1.61 0.82
N GLU A 196 -16.56 -0.73 0.67
CA GLU A 196 -16.36 0.55 0.02
C GLU A 196 -15.33 1.36 0.81
N SER A 197 -14.28 1.79 0.11
CA SER A 197 -13.22 2.63 0.67
C SER A 197 -12.45 3.26 -0.48
N LYS A 198 -11.81 4.40 -0.22
CA LYS A 198 -10.94 5.06 -1.17
C LYS A 198 -9.72 4.22 -1.58
N TYR A 199 -9.36 3.21 -0.77
CA TYR A 199 -8.24 2.30 -1.04
C TYR A 199 -8.67 0.99 -1.71
N ARG A 200 -9.96 0.79 -1.99
CA ARG A 200 -10.50 -0.47 -2.52
C ARG A 200 -9.75 -0.96 -3.77
N ASP A 201 -9.59 -0.09 -4.77
CA ASP A 201 -8.91 -0.46 -6.02
C ASP A 201 -7.40 -0.71 -5.81
N GLU A 202 -6.76 0.07 -4.95
CA GLU A 202 -5.33 -0.11 -4.62
C GLU A 202 -5.08 -1.44 -3.91
N LEU A 203 -5.93 -1.81 -2.96
CA LEU A 203 -5.86 -3.08 -2.25
C LEU A 203 -6.13 -4.26 -3.19
N ALA A 204 -7.14 -4.16 -4.07
CA ALA A 204 -7.43 -5.20 -5.05
C ALA A 204 -6.25 -5.42 -6.02
N ASN A 205 -5.62 -4.34 -6.48
CA ASN A 205 -4.44 -4.42 -7.33
C ASN A 205 -3.24 -5.03 -6.60
N ALA A 206 -3.03 -4.68 -5.33
CA ALA A 206 -1.98 -5.25 -4.50
C ALA A 206 -2.19 -6.76 -4.27
N GLU A 207 -3.43 -7.19 -4.04
CA GLU A 207 -3.78 -8.60 -3.87
C GLU A 207 -3.56 -9.39 -5.16
N SER A 208 -4.03 -8.88 -6.31
CA SER A 208 -3.77 -9.51 -7.60
C SER A 208 -2.27 -9.69 -7.85
N SER A 209 -1.47 -8.67 -7.52
CA SER A 209 -0.01 -8.72 -7.65
C SER A 209 0.65 -9.71 -6.67
N ALA A 210 0.09 -9.90 -5.48
CA ALA A 210 0.56 -10.89 -4.51
C ALA A 210 0.20 -12.31 -4.97
N ILE A 211 -0.99 -12.51 -5.53
CA ILE A 211 -1.44 -13.78 -6.11
C ILE A 211 -0.55 -14.18 -7.29
N GLU A 212 -0.30 -13.27 -8.24
CA GLU A 212 0.53 -13.54 -9.43
C GLU A 212 1.97 -13.93 -9.07
N ARG A 213 2.50 -13.36 -7.99
CA ARG A 213 3.85 -13.66 -7.47
C ARG A 213 3.89 -14.89 -6.56
N GLY A 214 2.73 -15.42 -6.15
CA GLY A 214 2.65 -16.49 -5.17
C GLY A 214 3.20 -16.07 -3.80
N GLU A 215 2.91 -14.84 -3.36
CA GLU A 215 3.36 -14.34 -2.06
C GLU A 215 2.51 -14.91 -0.93
N GLY A 216 3.16 -15.19 0.20
CA GLY A 216 2.48 -15.58 1.43
C GLY A 216 1.51 -16.74 1.25
N MET A 217 0.25 -16.53 1.64
CA MET A 217 -0.80 -17.54 1.54
C MET A 217 -1.19 -17.87 0.09
N TRP A 218 -0.85 -17.05 -0.89
CA TRP A 218 -1.20 -17.33 -2.29
C TRP A 218 -0.30 -18.40 -2.92
N GLU A 219 0.84 -18.73 -2.31
CA GLU A 219 1.67 -19.87 -2.72
C GLU A 219 0.92 -21.22 -2.61
N TYR A 220 -0.08 -21.30 -1.71
CA TYR A 220 -0.73 -22.57 -1.34
C TYR A 220 -2.24 -22.62 -1.56
N SER A 221 -2.87 -21.55 -2.08
CA SER A 221 -4.33 -21.44 -2.23
C SER A 221 -4.90 -22.24 -3.43
N ASN A 222 -4.06 -22.71 -4.35
CA ASN A 222 -4.49 -23.49 -5.52
C ASN A 222 -4.25 -25.01 -5.35
N GLY A 223 -4.67 -25.57 -4.21
CA GLY A 223 -4.46 -26.97 -3.83
C GLY A 223 -5.61 -27.90 -4.19
#